data_AF-A0A3R9JLA8-F1
#
_entry.id   AF-A0A3R9JLA8-F1
#
_cell.length_a   1.000
_cell.length_b   1.000
_cell.length_c   1.000
_cell.angle_alpha   90.00
_cell.angle_beta   90.00
_cell.angle_gamma   90.00
#
_symmetry.space_group_name_H-M   'P 1'
#
loop_
_entity.id
_entity.type
_entity.pdbx_description
1 polymer ?
#
loop_
_entity_poly.entity_id
_entity_poly.type
_entity_poly.pdbx_seq_one_letter_code
_entity_poly.pdbx_strand_id
1 'polypeptide(L)'
;MRNLGLDLLKIFSCIGVVVLHSTRPGFNLENYNISAYLYYLATYAIPLFFMLNGYFLLNKKKLPYSYVFNKIRGILTIVFVWNMLIWVIKRDFNVNPLMKIIGSLVQKGYAYQFWFFGSLIIIYLTLPIVKKYWRKIIHTLLFC
;
A
#
# COMPACT_ATOMS: atom_id res chain seq x y z
N MET A 1 15.64 10.29 15.40
CA MET A 1 14.81 10.11 16.60
C MET A 1 13.57 9.31 16.22
N ARG A 2 13.20 8.29 17.00
CA ARG A 2 11.99 7.48 16.78
C ARG A 2 10.80 8.26 17.32
N ASN A 3 9.79 8.53 16.49
CA ASN A 3 8.59 9.26 16.90
C ASN A 3 7.52 8.25 17.31
N LEU A 4 7.32 8.09 18.61
CA LEU A 4 6.34 7.16 19.17
C LEU A 4 4.93 7.37 18.59
N GLY A 5 4.54 8.64 18.37
CA GLY A 5 3.24 8.97 17.77
C GLY A 5 3.05 8.41 16.35
N LEU A 6 4.11 8.39 15.53
CA LEU A 6 4.04 7.82 14.18
C LEU A 6 3.97 6.28 14.20
N ASP A 7 4.61 5.66 15.18
CA ASP A 7 4.55 4.21 15.38
C ASP A 7 3.15 3.78 15.86
N LEU A 8 2.53 4.54 16.78
CA LEU A 8 1.15 4.33 17.20
C LEU A 8 0.16 4.51 16.04
N LEU A 9 0.30 5.57 15.25
CA LEU A 9 -0.56 5.80 14.08
C LEU A 9 -0.46 4.66 13.05
N LYS A 10 0.74 4.06 12.88
CA LYS A 10 0.90 2.87 12.05
C LYS A 10 0.12 1.68 12.60
N ILE A 11 0.15 1.44 13.91
CA ILE A 11 -0.58 0.34 14.54
C ILE A 11 -2.09 0.54 14.34
N PHE A 12 -2.62 1.73 14.61
CA PHE A 12 -4.04 2.03 14.37
C PHE A 12 -4.43 1.86 12.90
N SER A 13 -3.57 2.30 11.99
CA SER A 13 -3.78 2.12 10.55
C SER A 13 -3.81 0.63 10.17
N CYS A 14 -2.92 -0.20 10.70
CA CYS A 14 -2.95 -1.65 10.48
C CYS A 14 -4.25 -2.29 10.99
N ILE A 15 -4.67 -1.92 12.21
CA ILE A 15 -5.93 -2.43 12.80
C ILE A 15 -7.12 -2.05 11.93
N GLY A 16 -7.20 -0.78 11.51
CA GLY A 16 -8.29 -0.30 10.64
C GLY A 16 -8.34 -1.06 9.31
N VAL A 17 -7.20 -1.33 8.67
CA VAL A 17 -7.16 -2.13 7.43
C VAL A 17 -7.71 -3.54 7.66
N VAL A 18 -7.34 -4.19 8.78
CA VAL A 18 -7.87 -5.52 9.13
C VAL A 18 -9.39 -5.46 9.33
N VAL A 19 -9.90 -4.47 10.07
CA VAL A 19 -11.34 -4.28 10.27
C VAL A 19 -12.06 -4.11 8.94
N LEU A 20 -11.53 -3.28 8.03
CA LEU A 20 -12.11 -3.03 6.71
C LEU A 20 -12.24 -4.31 5.88
N HIS A 21 -11.21 -5.16 5.90
CA HIS A 21 -11.23 -6.43 5.16
C HIS A 21 -12.14 -7.47 5.79
N SER A 22 -12.25 -7.50 7.12
CA SER A 22 -13.10 -8.44 7.86
C SER A 22 -14.58 -8.09 7.78
N THR A 23 -14.95 -6.80 7.73
CA THR A 23 -16.35 -6.37 7.69
C THR A 23 -16.96 -6.38 6.29
N ARG A 24 -16.13 -6.36 5.24
CA ARG A 24 -16.54 -6.40 3.83
C ARG A 24 -17.49 -7.55 3.45
N PRO A 25 -17.28 -8.81 3.86
CA PRO A 25 -18.21 -9.91 3.54
C PRO A 25 -19.55 -9.82 4.27
N GLY A 26 -19.66 -9.04 5.35
CA GLY A 26 -20.90 -8.85 6.11
C GLY A 26 -21.71 -7.62 5.69
N PHE A 27 -21.41 -7.05 4.52
CA PHE A 27 -22.01 -5.82 4.03
C PHE A 27 -23.32 -6.12 3.29
N ASN A 28 -24.45 -5.95 3.98
CA ASN A 28 -25.78 -5.97 3.38
C ASN A 28 -26.31 -4.53 3.32
N LEU A 29 -26.63 -4.03 2.12
CA LEU A 29 -27.12 -2.67 1.92
C LEU A 29 -28.59 -2.49 2.37
N GLU A 30 -29.33 -3.59 2.43
CA GLU A 30 -30.78 -3.59 2.70
C GLU A 30 -31.11 -3.40 4.18
N ASN A 31 -30.16 -3.71 5.08
CA ASN A 31 -30.28 -3.48 6.52
C ASN A 31 -29.01 -2.79 6.99
N TYR A 32 -29.11 -1.59 7.56
CA TYR A 32 -27.98 -0.84 8.14
C TYR A 32 -27.36 -1.62 9.32
N ASN A 33 -26.48 -2.57 8.99
CA ASN A 33 -25.84 -3.44 9.96
C ASN A 33 -24.62 -2.77 10.58
N ILE A 34 -24.28 -3.15 11.81
CA ILE A 34 -23.08 -2.69 12.54
C ILE A 34 -21.80 -2.83 11.68
N SER A 35 -21.75 -3.86 10.83
CA SER A 35 -20.65 -4.14 9.90
C SER A 35 -20.43 -3.02 8.88
N ALA A 36 -21.51 -2.39 8.39
CA ALA A 36 -21.42 -1.29 7.42
C ALA A 36 -20.83 -0.04 8.08
N TYR A 37 -21.28 0.30 9.30
CA TYR A 37 -20.70 1.40 10.07
C TYR A 37 -19.21 1.19 10.35
N LEU A 38 -18.82 -0.03 10.77
CA LEU A 38 -17.42 -0.36 11.01
C LEU A 38 -16.58 -0.31 9.72
N TYR A 39 -17.13 -0.70 8.57
CA TYR A 39 -16.44 -0.58 7.28
C TYR A 39 -16.15 0.88 6.90
N TYR A 40 -17.15 1.75 6.97
CA TYR A 40 -16.96 3.17 6.66
C TYR A 40 -16.02 3.85 7.65
N LEU A 41 -16.13 3.51 8.94
CA LEU A 41 -15.22 4.01 9.95
C LEU A 41 -13.79 3.51 9.68
N ALA A 42 -13.59 2.26 9.31
CA ALA A 42 -12.28 1.71 9.00
C ALA A 42 -11.65 2.29 7.71
N THR A 43 -12.42 3.00 6.87
CA THR A 43 -11.94 3.55 5.59
C THR A 43 -10.87 4.63 5.77
N TYR A 44 -10.82 5.34 6.92
CA TYR A 44 -9.73 6.29 7.20
C TYR A 44 -8.34 5.62 7.23
N ALA A 45 -8.29 4.31 7.45
CA ALA A 45 -7.04 3.59 7.57
C ALA A 45 -6.23 3.65 6.27
N ILE A 46 -6.89 3.69 5.11
CA ILE A 46 -6.26 3.74 3.78
C ILE A 46 -5.43 5.02 3.59
N PRO A 47 -6.01 6.25 3.66
CA PRO A 47 -5.22 7.47 3.52
C PRO A 47 -4.16 7.61 4.60
N LEU A 48 -4.45 7.18 5.83
CA LEU A 48 -3.49 7.20 6.94
C LEU A 48 -2.26 6.32 6.64
N PHE A 49 -2.48 5.12 6.07
CA PHE A 49 -1.40 4.20 5.72
C PHE A 49 -0.49 4.79 4.64
N PHE A 50 -1.07 5.39 3.59
CA PHE A 50 -0.30 6.07 2.54
C PHE A 50 0.50 7.26 3.09
N MET A 51 -0.11 8.09 3.93
CA MET A 51 0.56 9.25 4.54
C MET A 51 1.76 8.82 5.39
N LEU A 52 1.60 7.81 6.24
CA LEU A 52 2.69 7.32 7.10
C LEU A 52 3.83 6.76 6.24
N ASN A 53 3.54 5.92 5.25
CA ASN A 53 4.57 5.36 4.37
C ASN A 53 5.29 6.44 3.55
N GLY A 54 4.54 7.44 3.04
CA GLY A 54 5.08 8.60 2.34
C GLY A 54 5.97 9.46 3.24
N TYR A 55 5.55 9.73 4.48
CA TYR A 55 6.32 10.51 5.44
C TYR A 55 7.68 9.86 5.75
N PHE A 56 7.71 8.56 6.07
CA PHE A 56 8.96 7.85 6.33
C PHE A 56 9.91 7.84 5.13
N LEU A 57 9.34 7.88 3.92
CA LEU A 57 10.09 7.91 2.67
C LEU A 57 10.69 9.29 2.40
N LEU A 58 9.89 10.36 2.53
CA LEU A 58 10.31 11.75 2.30
C LEU A 58 11.27 12.27 3.37
N ASN A 59 11.14 11.83 4.62
CA ASN A 59 12.01 12.23 5.72
C ASN A 59 13.47 11.74 5.56
N LYS A 60 13.77 10.92 4.54
CA LYS A 60 15.15 10.50 4.24
C LYS A 60 15.90 11.58 3.45
N LYS A 61 16.96 12.11 4.08
CA LYS A 61 17.87 13.13 3.49
C LYS A 61 18.38 12.72 2.10
N LYS A 62 18.91 11.50 1.96
CA LYS A 62 19.35 10.93 0.68
C LYS A 62 18.47 9.74 0.30
N LEU A 63 17.95 9.77 -0.91
CA LEU A 63 17.14 8.68 -1.50
C LEU A 63 17.84 8.26 -2.80
N PRO A 64 18.80 7.33 -2.75
CA PRO A 64 19.42 6.82 -3.96
C PRO A 64 18.42 5.95 -4.73
N TYR A 65 18.50 5.98 -6.06
CA TYR A 65 17.63 5.16 -6.92
C TYR A 65 17.74 3.67 -6.62
N SER A 66 18.93 3.20 -6.22
CA SER A 66 19.15 1.81 -5.79
C SER A 66 18.32 1.41 -4.57
N TYR A 67 18.11 2.32 -3.62
CA TYR A 67 17.27 2.05 -2.45
C TYR A 67 15.80 1.89 -2.84
N VAL A 68 15.31 2.75 -3.74
CA VAL A 68 13.94 2.69 -4.26
C VAL A 68 13.73 1.36 -5.01
N PHE A 69 14.66 1.00 -5.90
CA PHE A 69 14.59 -0.24 -6.66
C PHE A 69 14.64 -1.48 -5.76
N ASN A 70 15.52 -1.51 -4.76
CA ASN A 70 15.58 -2.60 -3.79
C ASN A 70 14.28 -2.75 -2.99
N LYS A 71 13.63 -1.63 -2.64
CA LYS A 71 12.32 -1.66 -1.99
C LYS A 71 11.22 -2.19 -2.90
N ILE A 72 11.16 -1.74 -4.15
CA ILE A 72 10.22 -2.26 -5.15
C ILE A 72 10.43 -3.76 -5.35
N ARG A 73 11.69 -4.21 -5.51
CA ARG A 73 12.03 -5.62 -5.65
C ARG A 73 11.57 -6.44 -4.45
N GLY A 74 11.79 -5.96 -3.23
CA GLY A 74 11.31 -6.65 -2.02
C GLY A 74 9.78 -6.78 -1.97
N ILE A 75 9.05 -5.72 -2.35
CA ILE A 75 7.58 -5.77 -2.43
C ILE A 75 7.12 -6.79 -3.48
N LEU A 76 7.72 -6.76 -4.68
CA LEU A 76 7.42 -7.71 -5.75
C LEU A 76 7.70 -9.16 -5.34
N THR A 77 8.81 -9.43 -4.64
CA THR A 77 9.14 -10.76 -4.13
C THR A 77 8.05 -11.24 -3.16
N ILE A 78 7.60 -10.41 -2.22
CA ILE A 78 6.54 -10.79 -1.27
C ILE A 78 5.24 -11.10 -2.01
N VAL A 79 4.83 -10.22 -2.93
CA VAL A 79 3.61 -10.42 -3.73
C VAL A 79 3.70 -11.70 -4.55
N PHE A 80 4.85 -11.97 -5.18
CA PHE A 80 5.08 -13.17 -5.96
C PHE A 80 5.00 -14.44 -5.12
N VAL A 81 5.71 -14.49 -3.98
CA VAL A 81 5.74 -15.65 -3.08
C VAL A 81 4.34 -15.99 -2.57
N TRP A 82 3.57 -14.99 -2.12
CA TRP A 82 2.22 -15.24 -1.63
C TRP A 82 1.24 -15.69 -2.73
N ASN A 83 1.31 -15.09 -3.92
CA ASN A 83 0.46 -15.53 -5.03
C ASN A 83 0.82 -16.95 -5.48
N MET A 84 2.11 -17.31 -5.54
CA MET A 84 2.54 -18.67 -5.85
C MET A 84 2.08 -19.68 -4.78
N LEU A 85 2.17 -19.31 -3.50
CA LEU A 85 1.67 -20.16 -2.41
C LEU A 85 0.17 -20.44 -2.57
N ILE A 86 -0.64 -19.41 -2.83
CA ILE A 86 -2.09 -19.58 -3.02
C ILE A 86 -2.40 -20.39 -4.28
N TRP A 87 -1.65 -20.18 -5.37
CA TRP A 87 -1.80 -20.91 -6.62
C TRP A 87 -1.54 -22.42 -6.42
N VAL A 88 -0.49 -22.78 -5.67
CA VAL A 88 -0.17 -24.19 -5.32
C VAL A 88 -1.28 -24.80 -4.45
N ILE A 89 -1.76 -24.07 -3.43
CA ILE A 89 -2.81 -24.56 -2.53
C ILE A 89 -4.13 -24.79 -3.29
N LYS A 90 -4.51 -23.87 -4.18
CA LYS A 90 -5.74 -23.98 -4.97
C LYS A 90 -5.63 -24.95 -6.15
N ARG A 91 -4.42 -25.43 -6.49
CA ARG A 91 -4.15 -26.30 -7.65
C ARG A 91 -4.77 -25.77 -8.96
N ASP A 92 -4.73 -24.46 -9.13
CA ASP A 92 -5.42 -23.77 -10.23
C ASP A 92 -4.54 -23.71 -11.48
N PHE A 93 -4.23 -24.88 -12.06
CA PHE A 93 -3.27 -25.04 -13.16
C PHE A 93 -3.77 -24.56 -14.52
N ASN A 94 -5.06 -24.21 -14.63
CA ASN A 94 -5.68 -23.83 -15.89
C ASN A 94 -5.55 -22.32 -16.20
N VAL A 95 -4.99 -21.54 -15.27
CA VAL A 95 -4.93 -20.07 -15.36
C VAL A 95 -3.49 -19.59 -15.28
N ASN A 96 -3.13 -18.65 -16.13
CA ASN A 96 -1.79 -18.07 -16.14
C ASN A 96 -1.47 -17.38 -14.78
N PRO A 97 -0.50 -17.89 -14.00
CA PRO A 97 -0.23 -17.37 -12.65
C PRO A 97 0.28 -15.93 -12.68
N LEU A 98 1.03 -15.55 -13.72
CA LEU A 98 1.52 -14.17 -13.90
C LEU A 98 0.38 -13.15 -14.04
N MET A 99 -0.69 -13.52 -14.75
CA MET A 99 -1.85 -12.63 -14.92
C MET A 99 -2.60 -12.43 -13.60
N LYS A 100 -2.66 -13.48 -12.76
CA LYS A 100 -3.22 -13.38 -11.40
C LYS A 100 -2.33 -12.57 -10.46
N ILE A 101 -1.01 -12.66 -10.58
CA ILE A 101 -0.06 -11.84 -9.80
C ILE A 101 -0.25 -10.35 -10.13
N ILE A 102 -0.25 -10.00 -11.42
CA ILE A 102 -0.46 -8.62 -11.87
C ILE A 102 -1.85 -8.15 -11.45
N GLY A 103 -2.86 -9.00 -11.64
CA GLY A 103 -4.21 -8.71 -11.20
C GLY A 103 -4.30 -8.43 -9.69
N SER A 104 -3.62 -9.19 -8.84
CA SER A 104 -3.57 -8.96 -7.39
C SER A 104 -3.02 -7.56 -7.04
N LEU A 105 -2.17 -6.96 -7.88
CA LEU A 105 -1.71 -5.57 -7.74
C LEU A 105 -2.75 -4.53 -8.17
N VAL A 106 -3.79 -4.92 -8.93
CA VAL A 106 -4.85 -4.06 -9.48
C VAL A 106 -6.23 -4.43 -8.90
N GLN A 107 -6.27 -4.87 -7.63
CA GLN A 107 -7.51 -5.30 -6.93
C GLN A 107 -8.22 -6.53 -7.54
N LYS A 108 -7.61 -7.22 -8.50
CA LYS A 108 -8.19 -8.32 -9.28
C LYS A 108 -7.38 -9.60 -9.14
N GLY A 109 -7.55 -10.40 -8.11
CA GLY A 109 -6.76 -11.63 -7.99
C GLY A 109 -7.11 -12.43 -6.75
N TYR A 110 -6.25 -13.39 -6.41
CA TYR A 110 -6.44 -14.20 -5.21
C TYR A 110 -6.35 -13.37 -3.92
N ALA A 111 -5.52 -12.33 -3.92
CA ALA A 111 -5.31 -11.43 -2.79
C ALA A 111 -5.59 -9.99 -3.20
N TYR A 112 -6.88 -9.61 -3.22
CA TYR A 112 -7.31 -8.26 -3.58
C TYR A 112 -6.75 -7.17 -2.65
N GLN A 113 -6.42 -7.52 -1.39
CA GLN A 113 -5.71 -6.63 -0.46
C GLN A 113 -4.34 -6.16 -0.96
N PHE A 114 -3.70 -6.88 -1.89
CA PHE A 114 -2.35 -6.53 -2.38
C PHE A 114 -2.31 -5.33 -3.33
N TRP A 115 -3.46 -4.80 -3.72
CA TRP A 115 -3.50 -3.53 -4.45
C TRP A 115 -2.75 -2.41 -3.73
N PHE A 116 -2.78 -2.40 -2.40
CA PHE A 116 -2.02 -1.44 -1.61
C PHE A 116 -0.51 -1.47 -1.93
N PHE A 117 0.06 -2.67 -2.12
CA PHE A 117 1.46 -2.83 -2.55
C PHE A 117 1.70 -2.33 -3.97
N GLY A 118 0.74 -2.52 -4.88
CA GLY A 118 0.77 -1.94 -6.23
C GLY A 118 0.85 -0.41 -6.19
N SER A 119 -0.02 0.22 -5.40
CA SER A 119 -0.02 1.67 -5.19
C SER A 119 1.28 2.16 -4.57
N LEU A 120 1.88 1.43 -3.63
CA LEU A 120 3.21 1.76 -3.11
C LEU A 120 4.28 1.76 -4.19
N ILE A 121 4.29 0.78 -5.10
CA ILE A 121 5.26 0.74 -6.22
C ILE A 121 5.14 2.01 -7.07
N ILE A 122 3.92 2.45 -7.38
CA ILE A 122 3.67 3.70 -8.12
C ILE A 122 4.23 4.91 -7.35
N ILE A 123 4.00 4.98 -6.04
CA ILE A 123 4.56 6.06 -5.18
C ILE A 123 6.09 6.04 -5.20
N TYR A 124 6.71 4.87 -5.11
CA TYR A 124 8.17 4.74 -5.17
C TYR A 124 8.73 5.20 -6.52
N LEU A 125 8.04 4.92 -7.62
CA LEU A 125 8.45 5.36 -8.96
C LEU A 125 8.30 6.88 -9.17
N THR A 126 7.26 7.50 -8.59
CA THR A 126 7.03 8.95 -8.70
C THR A 126 7.91 9.78 -7.75
N LEU A 127 8.35 9.20 -6.64
CA LEU A 127 9.20 9.85 -5.64
C LEU A 127 10.45 10.58 -6.19
N PRO A 128 11.30 10.01 -7.06
CA PRO A 128 12.46 10.72 -7.59
C PRO A 128 12.07 11.95 -8.41
N ILE A 129 10.94 11.90 -9.11
CA ILE A 129 10.38 13.01 -9.86
C ILE A 129 9.98 14.12 -8.89
N VAL A 130 9.18 13.78 -7.88
CA VAL A 130 8.75 14.73 -6.83
C VAL A 130 9.96 15.40 -6.17
N LYS A 131 10.99 14.65 -5.78
CA LYS A 131 12.20 15.21 -5.13
C LYS A 131 13.05 16.07 -6.07
N LYS A 132 13.01 15.83 -7.39
CA LYS A 132 13.67 16.68 -8.39
C LYS A 132 12.95 18.04 -8.49
N TYR A 133 11.63 18.05 -8.62
CA TYR A 133 10.84 19.28 -8.70
C TYR A 133 10.85 20.06 -7.38
N TRP A 134 10.73 19.38 -6.25
CA TRP A 134 10.72 20.03 -4.93
C TRP A 134 12.02 20.81 -4.65
N ARG A 135 13.17 20.24 -5.02
CA ARG A 135 14.46 20.93 -4.91
C ARG A 135 14.55 22.13 -5.86
N LYS A 136 14.02 22.01 -7.08
CA LYS A 136 13.99 23.12 -8.04
C LYS A 136 13.16 24.29 -7.51
N ILE A 137 11.96 24.02 -6.99
CA ILE A 137 11.05 25.04 -6.43
C ILE A 137 11.67 25.75 -5.22
N ILE A 138 12.22 25.00 -4.25
CA ILE A 138 12.87 25.61 -3.07
C ILE A 138 14.05 26.49 -3.50
N HIS A 139 14.85 26.07 -4.49
CA HIS A 139 15.92 26.91 -5.01
C HIS A 139 15.38 28.18 -5.67
N THR A 140 14.29 28.10 -6.43
CA THR A 140 13.69 29.31 -7.01
C THR A 140 13.15 30.27 -5.95
N LEU A 141 12.55 29.77 -4.86
CA LEU A 141 11.99 30.58 -3.77
C LEU A 141 13.05 31.18 -2.82
N LEU A 142 14.23 30.55 -2.68
CA LEU A 142 15.33 31.06 -1.84
C LEU A 142 16.21 32.09 -2.56
N PHE A 143 16.06 32.22 -3.88
CA PHE A 143 16.82 33.14 -4.73
C PHE A 143 15.94 34.22 -5.39
N CYS A 144 14.69 34.35 -4.94
CA CYS A 144 13.82 35.52 -5.12
C CYS A 144 13.71 36.23 -3.78
#